data_AF-A0A4T0VUX5-F1
#
_entry.id   AF-A0A4T0VUX5-F1
#
_cell.length_a   1.000
_cell.length_b   1.000
_cell.length_c   1.000
_cell.angle_alpha   90.00
_cell.angle_beta   90.00
_cell.angle_gamma   90.00
#
_symmetry.space_group_name_H-M   'P 1'
#
loop_
_entity.id
_entity.type
_entity.pdbx_description
1 polymer ?
#
loop_
_entity_poly.entity_id
_entity_poly.type
_entity_poly.pdbx_seq_one_letter_code
_entity_poly.pdbx_strand_id
1 'polypeptide(L)'
;MVTGGRNMGRVGVITHRERHDGGFNIVHIKDAIDNTFATRESNVFVIGSEKPWISLPKSKGVKLTIAEERDRRRANALAGN
;
A
#
# COMPACT_ATOMS: atom_id res chain seq x y z
N MET A 1 3.34 6.09 1.76
CA MET A 1 4.09 4.82 1.70
C MET A 1 4.20 4.24 3.09
N VAL A 2 4.06 2.93 3.27
CA VAL A 2 4.22 2.28 4.56
C VAL A 2 5.63 1.70 4.71
N THR A 3 6.32 2.07 5.77
CA THR A 3 7.73 1.69 6.02
C THR A 3 7.89 0.51 6.98
N GLY A 4 6.82 0.08 7.67
CA GLY A 4 6.91 -1.01 8.65
C GLY A 4 5.59 -1.76 8.90
N GLY A 5 5.68 -2.89 9.60
CA GLY A 5 4.55 -3.75 9.95
C GLY A 5 4.02 -4.60 8.78
N ARG A 6 2.82 -5.18 8.95
CA ARG A 6 2.20 -6.11 7.97
C ARG A 6 1.98 -5.49 6.58
N ASN A 7 1.81 -4.17 6.53
CA ASN A 7 1.51 -3.41 5.32
C ASN A 7 2.75 -2.75 4.70
N MET A 8 3.96 -3.08 5.15
CA MET A 8 5.22 -2.54 4.62
C MET A 8 5.32 -2.65 3.10
N GLY A 9 5.83 -1.60 2.46
CA GLY A 9 5.98 -1.49 1.00
C GLY A 9 4.71 -1.08 0.27
N ARG A 10 3.54 -0.99 0.95
CA ARG A 10 2.30 -0.54 0.32
C ARG A 10 2.26 0.98 0.17
N VAL A 11 1.65 1.44 -0.91
CA VAL A 11 1.45 2.85 -1.23
C VAL A 11 -0.03 3.11 -1.48
N GLY A 12 -0.54 4.21 -0.95
CA GLY A 12 -1.91 4.63 -1.09
C GLY A 12 -2.12 6.05 -0.56
N VAL A 13 -3.35 6.53 -0.71
CA VAL A 13 -3.79 7.84 -0.25
C VAL A 13 -4.31 7.71 1.18
N ILE A 14 -3.91 8.64 2.04
CA ILE A 14 -4.42 8.73 3.41
C ILE A 14 -5.86 9.26 3.32
N THR A 15 -6.82 8.48 3.81
CA THR A 15 -8.24 8.87 3.80
C THR A 15 -8.67 9.45 5.14
N HIS A 16 -8.18 8.87 6.23
CA HIS A 16 -8.54 9.29 7.58
C HIS A 16 -7.37 9.08 8.55
N ARG A 17 -7.24 10.00 9.51
CA ARG A 17 -6.31 9.91 10.62
C ARG A 17 -7.11 9.92 11.91
N GLU A 18 -7.09 8.81 12.61
CA GLU A 18 -7.70 8.64 13.91
C GLU A 18 -6.67 9.00 14.99
N ARG A 19 -6.97 10.05 15.76
CA ARG A 19 -6.11 10.51 16.84
C ARG A 19 -6.54 9.84 18.14
N HIS A 20 -5.57 9.26 18.84
CA HIS A 20 -5.77 8.57 20.11
C HIS A 20 -4.88 9.23 21.17
N ASP A 21 -5.47 10.04 22.05
CA ASP A 21 -4.70 10.70 23.11
C ASP A 21 -4.22 9.67 24.15
N GLY A 22 -2.91 9.67 24.42
CA GLY A 22 -2.26 8.66 25.26
C GLY A 22 -1.92 7.33 24.56
N GLY A 23 -2.26 7.19 23.27
CA GLY A 23 -2.00 6.00 22.46
C GLY A 23 -1.26 6.28 21.15
N PHE A 24 -1.30 5.30 20.25
CA PHE A 24 -0.77 5.46 18.90
C PHE A 24 -1.88 5.94 17.97
N ASN A 25 -1.61 7.00 17.22
CA ASN A 25 -2.51 7.42 16.15
C ASN A 25 -2.55 6.38 15.03
N ILE A 26 -3.74 6.15 14.49
CA ILE A 26 -4.00 5.19 13.43
C ILE A 26 -4.33 5.95 12.15
N VAL A 27 -3.74 5.50 11.05
CA VAL A 27 -3.95 6.09 9.72
C VAL A 27 -4.62 5.06 8.84
N HIS A 28 -5.76 5.42 8.28
CA HIS A 28 -6.47 4.67 7.26
C HIS A 28 -5.99 5.10 5.88
N ILE A 29 -5.61 4.13 5.07
CA ILE A 29 -5.00 4.32 3.76
C ILE A 29 -5.78 3.48 2.75
N LYS A 30 -6.04 4.07 1.59
CA LYS A 30 -6.66 3.43 0.44
C LYS A 30 -5.65 3.37 -0.71
N ASP A 31 -5.38 2.17 -1.22
CA ASP A 31 -4.45 2.01 -2.36
C ASP A 31 -5.13 2.25 -3.72
N ALA A 32 -4.35 2.11 -4.80
CA ALA A 32 -4.80 2.39 -6.17
C ALA A 32 -5.82 1.38 -6.73
N ILE A 33 -6.03 0.24 -6.06
CA ILE A 33 -7.06 -0.76 -6.42
C ILE A 33 -8.19 -0.77 -5.39
N ASP A 34 -8.38 0.35 -4.71
CA ASP A 34 -9.41 0.59 -3.71
C ASP A 34 -9.34 -0.30 -2.45
N ASN A 35 -8.25 -1.04 -2.24
CA ASN A 35 -8.08 -1.78 -0.99
C ASN A 35 -7.75 -0.82 0.15
N THR A 36 -8.52 -0.91 1.22
CA THR A 36 -8.30 -0.13 2.43
C THR A 36 -7.55 -0.92 3.49
N PHE A 37 -6.65 -0.27 4.20
CA PHE A 37 -5.94 -0.85 5.34
C PHE A 37 -5.55 0.23 6.33
N ALA A 38 -5.22 -0.18 7.55
CA ALA A 38 -4.77 0.71 8.61
C ALA A 38 -3.35 0.37 9.04
N THR A 39 -2.63 1.38 9.52
CA THR A 39 -1.33 1.23 10.16
C THR A 39 -1.13 2.35 11.19
N ARG A 40 -0.15 2.19 12.08
CA ARG A 40 0.25 3.25 13.01
C ARG A 40 0.86 4.41 12.23
N GLU A 41 0.61 5.64 12.67
CA GLU A 41 1.17 6.86 12.06
C GLU A 41 2.69 6.81 11.93
N SER A 42 3.39 6.22 12.90
CA SER A 42 4.86 6.05 12.88
C SER A 42 5.39 5.24 11.69
N ASN A 43 4.53 4.40 11.07
CA ASN A 43 4.89 3.56 9.94
C ASN A 43 4.52 4.21 8.60
N VAL A 44 4.02 5.45 8.59
CA VAL A 44 3.58 6.16 7.39
C VAL A 44 4.62 7.21 7.01
N PHE A 45 5.08 7.13 5.77
CA PHE A 45 5.94 8.13 5.15
C PHE A 45 5.22 8.76 3.95
N VAL A 46 5.00 10.06 3.99
CA VAL A 46 4.34 10.82 2.91
C VAL A 46 5.34 11.02 1.77
N ILE A 47 4.94 10.62 0.56
CA ILE A 47 5.81 10.63 -0.64
C ILE A 47 5.31 11.57 -1.75
N GLY A 48 4.29 12.37 -1.47
CA GLY A 48 3.65 13.26 -2.44
C GLY A 48 2.22 13.61 -2.06
N SER A 49 1.55 14.37 -2.93
CA SER A 49 0.12 14.70 -2.85
C SER A 49 -0.65 13.86 -3.87
N GLU A 50 -1.10 14.45 -4.99
CA GLU A 50 -1.78 13.74 -6.08
C GLU A 50 -0.82 12.86 -6.90
N LYS A 51 0.41 13.33 -7.07
CA LYS A 51 1.48 12.60 -7.76
C LYS A 51 2.64 12.35 -6.79
N PRO A 52 3.26 11.15 -6.84
CA PRO A 52 4.44 10.88 -6.04
C PRO A 52 5.62 11.75 -6.50
N TRP A 53 6.38 12.28 -5.54
CA TRP A 53 7.60 13.05 -5.79
C TRP A 53 8.78 12.17 -6.23
N ILE A 54 8.64 10.85 -6.06
CA ILE A 54 9.65 9.85 -6.42
C ILE A 54 9.08 8.85 -7.43
N SER A 55 9.96 8.21 -8.19
CA SER A 55 9.59 7.06 -9.00
C SER A 55 9.20 5.88 -8.11
N LEU A 56 8.14 5.16 -8.50
CA LEU A 56 7.69 3.97 -7.79
C LEU A 56 8.20 2.69 -8.46
N PRO A 57 8.50 1.62 -7.69
CA PRO A 57 8.82 0.31 -8.25
C PRO A 57 7.68 -0.27 -9.11
N LYS A 58 7.97 -1.33 -9.88
CA LYS A 58 7.07 -1.93 -10.90
C LYS A 58 5.63 -2.18 -10.44
N SER A 59 5.42 -2.57 -9.17
CA SER A 59 4.07 -2.85 -8.62
C SER A 59 3.34 -1.61 -8.08
N LYS A 60 3.94 -0.42 -8.16
CA LYS A 60 3.42 0.86 -7.63
C LYS A 60 2.99 0.82 -6.16
N GLY A 61 3.52 -0.12 -5.38
CA GLY A 61 3.14 -0.32 -3.97
C GLY A 61 1.77 -0.99 -3.77
N VAL A 62 1.21 -1.63 -4.79
CA VAL A 62 -0.01 -2.43 -4.67
C VAL A 62 0.37 -3.86 -4.29
N LYS A 63 -0.23 -4.37 -3.19
CA LYS A 63 -0.06 -5.75 -2.73
C LYS A 63 -1.26 -6.56 -3.19
N LEU A 64 -1.02 -7.50 -4.09
CA LEU A 64 -2.02 -8.47 -4.53
C LEU A 64 -2.30 -9.51 -3.45
N THR A 65 -3.48 -10.10 -3.51
CA THR A 65 -3.81 -11.31 -2.75
C THR A 65 -3.02 -12.50 -3.27
N ILE A 66 -2.92 -13.56 -2.46
CA ILE A 66 -2.19 -14.78 -2.83
C ILE A 66 -2.81 -15.42 -4.09
N ALA A 67 -4.13 -15.38 -4.22
CA ALA A 67 -4.83 -15.90 -5.39
C ALA A 67 -4.50 -15.09 -6.65
N GLU A 68 -4.57 -13.75 -6.57
CA GLU A 68 -4.23 -12.87 -7.70
C GLU A 68 -2.75 -13.00 -8.11
N GLU A 69 -1.84 -13.12 -7.16
CA GLU A 69 -0.42 -13.33 -7.46
C GLU A 69 -0.19 -14.67 -8.17
N ARG A 70 -0.87 -15.73 -7.73
CA ARG A 70 -0.85 -17.04 -8.39
C ARG A 70 -1.38 -16.94 -9.83
N ASP A 71 -2.50 -16.27 -10.01
CA ASP A 71 -3.16 -16.19 -11.31
C ASP A 71 -2.34 -15.31 -12.28
N ARG A 72 -1.74 -14.21 -11.79
CA ARG A 72 -0.75 -13.41 -12.54
C ARG A 72 0.48 -14.24 -12.92
N ARG A 73 1.00 -15.06 -12.01
CA ARG A 73 2.14 -15.94 -12.29
C ARG A 73 1.80 -16.98 -13.36
N ARG A 74 0.60 -17.57 -13.30
CA ARG A 74 0.11 -18.52 -14.32
C ARG A 74 -0.11 -17.84 -15.67
N ALA A 75 -0.73 -16.66 -15.69
CA ALA A 75 -0.92 -15.89 -16.92
C ALA A 75 0.42 -15.54 -17.59
N ASN A 76 1.42 -15.11 -16.82
CA ASN A 76 2.76 -14.83 -17.34
C ASN A 76 3.45 -16.09 -17.88
N ALA A 77 3.23 -17.25 -17.26
CA ALA A 77 3.78 -18.52 -17.76
C ALA A 77 3.09 -18.99 -19.06
N LEU A 78 1.78 -18.76 -19.20
CA LEU A 78 1.01 -19.09 -20.39
C LEU A 78 1.26 -18.14 -21.56
N ALA A 79 1.53 -16.86 -21.27
CA ALA A 79 1.88 -15.85 -22.27
C ALA A 79 3.35 -15.95 -22.74
N GLY A 80 4.14 -16.83 -22.15
CA GLY A 80 5.49 -17.17 -22.60
C GLY A 80 5.48 -18.25 -23.68
N ASN A 81 5.09 -17.88 -24.89
CA ASN A 81 5.46 -18.47 -26.19
C ASN A 81 5.57 -17.35 -27.21
#